data_AF-A0A1S3DPN3-F1
#
_entry.id   AF-A0A1S3DPN3-F1
#
_cell.length_a   1.000
_cell.length_b   1.000
_cell.length_c   1.000
_cell.angle_alpha   90.00
_cell.angle_beta   90.00
_cell.angle_gamma   90.00
#
_symmetry.space_group_name_H-M   'P 1'
#
loop_
_entity.id
_entity.type
_entity.pdbx_description
1 polymer ?
#
loop_
_entity_poly.entity_id
_entity_poly.type
_entity_poly.pdbx_seq_one_letter_code
_entity_poly.pdbx_strand_id
1 'polypeptide(L)'
;LYQNLLLFSKLKATTMREYIVELMKYKEKSELIKDFHKWRLPTFPMNGNIIRQYGTVGGKDLGKVLQGLKEHWSANDFKLTREDLIRELPKIMTELGLETKVPGVAHKPK
;
A
#
# COMPACT_ATOMS: atom_id res chain seq x y z
N LEU A 1 -13.14 -2.89 -2.85
CA LEU A 1 -13.88 -1.63 -3.13
C LEU A 1 -14.01 -0.73 -1.89
N TYR A 2 -14.68 -1.16 -0.82
CA TYR A 2 -14.79 -0.35 0.42
C TYR A 2 -13.46 -0.14 1.17
N GLN A 3 -12.58 -1.16 1.14
CA GLN A 3 -11.26 -1.12 1.75
C GLN A 3 -10.32 -0.10 1.08
N ASN A 4 -10.40 0.02 -0.25
CA ASN A 4 -9.65 1.03 -1.01
C ASN A 4 -10.14 2.44 -0.66
N LEU A 5 -11.46 2.61 -0.49
CA LEU A 5 -12.04 3.88 -0.05
C LEU A 5 -11.43 4.34 1.28
N LEU A 6 -11.19 3.40 2.19
CA LEU A 6 -10.61 3.64 3.51
C LEU A 6 -9.11 3.98 3.46
N LEU A 7 -8.38 3.45 2.48
CA LEU A 7 -6.92 3.63 2.34
C LEU A 7 -6.50 4.86 1.54
N PHE A 8 -7.24 5.18 0.48
CA PHE A 8 -6.96 6.35 -0.37
C PHE A 8 -7.73 7.60 0.10
N SER A 9 -8.57 7.44 1.14
CA SER A 9 -9.25 8.52 1.84
C SER A 9 -8.27 9.52 2.44
N LYS A 10 -8.49 10.82 2.17
CA LYS A 10 -7.83 11.92 2.89
C LYS A 10 -8.38 12.12 4.32
N LEU A 11 -9.51 11.50 4.65
CA LEU A 11 -10.14 11.57 5.97
C LEU A 11 -9.49 10.58 6.93
N LYS A 12 -9.61 10.87 8.24
CA LYS A 12 -9.20 9.95 9.30
C LYS A 12 -9.89 8.60 9.11
N ALA A 13 -9.15 7.52 9.33
CA ALA A 13 -9.66 6.16 9.12
C ALA A 13 -10.90 5.84 9.97
N THR A 14 -11.07 6.48 11.14
CA THR A 14 -12.28 6.36 11.96
C THR A 14 -13.50 6.95 11.26
N THR A 15 -13.41 8.21 10.82
CA THR A 15 -14.49 8.91 10.11
C THR A 15 -14.86 8.21 8.81
N MET A 16 -13.87 7.75 8.05
CA MET A 16 -14.14 7.04 6.80
C MET A 16 -14.74 5.65 7.05
N ARG A 17 -14.39 4.98 8.16
CA ARG A 17 -15.03 3.72 8.56
C ARG A 17 -16.51 3.92 8.89
N GLU A 18 -16.85 4.96 9.64
CA GLU A 18 -18.24 5.32 9.94
C GLU A 18 -19.05 5.58 8.66
N TYR A 19 -18.48 6.39 7.75
CA TYR A 19 -19.08 6.66 6.45
C TYR A 19 -19.34 5.38 5.63
N ILE A 20 -18.36 4.48 5.58
CA ILE A 20 -18.50 3.20 4.86
C ILE A 20 -19.60 2.33 5.49
N VAL A 21 -19.69 2.31 6.83
CA VAL A 21 -20.73 1.56 7.55
C VAL A 21 -22.12 2.13 7.24
N GLU A 22 -22.30 3.45 7.28
CA GLU A 22 -23.57 4.09 6.91
C GLU A 22 -23.95 3.83 5.45
N LEU A 23 -22.99 3.89 4.54
CA LEU A 23 -23.21 3.61 3.12
C LEU A 23 -23.58 2.13 2.89
N MET A 24 -23.04 1.20 3.69
CA MET A 24 -23.45 -0.21 3.65
C MET A 24 -24.84 -0.45 4.25
N LYS A 25 -25.22 0.29 5.31
CA LYS A 25 -26.59 0.26 5.86
C LYS A 25 -27.60 0.71 4.82
N TYR A 26 -27.32 1.81 4.12
CA TYR A 26 -28.19 2.33 3.06
C TYR A 26 -28.36 1.34 1.89
N LYS A 27 -27.36 0.51 1.61
CA LYS A 27 -27.40 -0.51 0.55
C LYS A 27 -27.96 -1.87 1.02
N GLU A 28 -28.52 -1.94 2.23
CA GLU A 28 -29.05 -3.17 2.85
C GLU A 28 -28.04 -4.33 2.95
N LYS A 29 -26.73 -4.02 2.93
CA LYS A 29 -25.64 -5.02 2.98
C LYS A 29 -25.24 -5.35 4.41
N SER A 30 -26.22 -5.69 5.24
CA SER A 30 -26.07 -5.90 6.69
C SER A 30 -25.10 -7.01 7.06
N GLU A 31 -24.98 -8.05 6.23
CA GLU A 31 -24.04 -9.15 6.45
C GLU A 31 -22.58 -8.71 6.29
N LEU A 32 -22.30 -7.90 5.27
CA LEU A 32 -20.97 -7.31 5.03
C LEU A 32 -20.53 -6.35 6.13
N ILE A 33 -21.46 -5.72 6.85
CA ILE A 33 -21.14 -4.84 7.98
C ILE A 33 -20.48 -5.65 9.11
N LYS A 34 -20.96 -6.87 9.40
CA LYS A 34 -20.38 -7.72 10.45
C LYS A 34 -18.94 -8.10 10.11
N ASP A 35 -18.68 -8.47 8.86
CA ASP A 35 -17.34 -8.82 8.39
C ASP A 35 -16.43 -7.60 8.35
N PHE A 36 -16.96 -6.43 7.97
CA PHE A 36 -16.20 -5.18 7.96
C PHE A 36 -15.84 -4.67 9.37
N HIS A 37 -16.69 -4.93 10.37
CA HIS A 37 -16.37 -4.67 11.77
C HIS A 37 -15.26 -5.59 12.30
N LYS A 38 -15.26 -6.86 11.90
CA LYS A 38 -14.18 -7.82 12.23
C LYS A 38 -12.90 -7.50 11.47
N TRP A 39 -13.01 -6.91 10.28
CA TRP A 39 -11.88 -6.54 9.46
C TRP A 39 -11.13 -5.35 10.06
N ARG A 40 -10.00 -5.68 10.70
CA ARG A 40 -9.01 -4.69 11.10
C ARG A 40 -8.25 -4.24 9.86
N LEU A 41 -8.15 -2.93 9.71
CA LEU A 41 -7.25 -2.32 8.75
C LEU A 41 -5.84 -2.86 9.02
N PRO A 42 -5.25 -3.63 8.10
CA PRO A 42 -3.86 -3.98 8.25
C PRO A 42 -3.04 -2.69 8.15
N THR A 43 -2.01 -2.58 8.98
CA THR A 43 -1.06 -1.48 8.88
C THR A 43 -0.13 -1.78 7.71
N PHE A 44 0.12 -0.78 6.87
CA PHE A 44 1.07 -0.93 5.78
C PHE A 44 2.45 -1.31 6.37
N PRO A 45 3.02 -2.48 6.03
CA PRO A 45 4.16 -3.04 6.78
C PRO A 45 5.52 -2.45 6.36
N MET A 46 5.51 -1.46 5.46
CA MET A 46 6.68 -0.80 4.88
C MET A 46 6.78 0.67 5.27
N ASN A 47 7.98 1.10 5.65
CA ASN A 47 8.29 2.49 6.00
C ASN A 47 9.28 3.09 5.00
N GLY A 48 9.25 4.42 4.84
CA GLY A 48 10.19 5.15 3.96
C GLY A 48 11.66 4.89 4.29
N ASN A 49 12.00 4.64 5.56
CA ASN A 49 13.35 4.27 5.98
C ASN A 49 13.82 2.94 5.39
N ILE A 50 12.91 1.96 5.25
CA ILE A 50 13.23 0.65 4.66
C ILE A 50 13.55 0.85 3.18
N ILE A 51 12.72 1.59 2.45
CA ILE A 51 12.96 1.86 1.02
C ILE A 51 14.29 2.58 0.80
N ARG A 52 14.67 3.50 1.70
CA ARG A 52 15.96 4.18 1.68
C ARG A 52 17.17 3.24 1.90
N GLN A 53 16.98 2.10 2.55
CA GLN A 53 18.03 1.08 2.71
C GLN A 53 18.24 0.27 1.42
N TYR A 54 17.19 0.09 0.60
CA TYR A 54 17.23 -0.68 -0.65
C TYR A 54 17.45 0.19 -1.91
N GLY A 55 17.52 1.52 -1.77
CA GLY A 55 17.76 2.43 -2.89
C GLY A 55 18.03 3.87 -2.47
N THR A 56 18.58 4.66 -3.38
CA THR A 56 18.88 6.10 -3.21
C THR A 56 17.70 6.98 -3.64
N VAL A 57 16.48 6.61 -3.23
CA VAL A 57 15.27 7.39 -3.51
C VAL A 57 15.04 8.40 -2.39
N GLY A 58 15.27 9.68 -2.68
CA GLY A 58 15.04 10.80 -1.78
C GLY A 58 13.84 11.65 -2.21
N GLY A 59 13.17 12.27 -1.24
CA GLY A 59 12.14 13.29 -1.51
C GLY A 59 10.93 12.76 -2.30
N LYS A 60 10.67 13.37 -3.46
CA LYS A 60 9.46 13.14 -4.28
C LYS A 60 9.36 11.70 -4.80
N ASP A 61 10.50 11.07 -5.11
CA ASP A 61 10.52 9.74 -5.70
C ASP A 61 10.29 8.64 -4.65
N LEU A 62 10.70 8.87 -3.39
CA LEU A 62 10.32 8.00 -2.27
C LEU A 62 8.80 7.91 -2.11
N GLY A 63 8.11 9.06 -2.25
CA GLY A 63 6.65 9.11 -2.21
C GLY A 63 5.99 8.31 -3.33
N LYS A 64 6.54 8.39 -4.56
CA LYS A 64 6.05 7.61 -5.71
C LYS A 64 6.22 6.10 -5.49
N VAL A 65 7.39 5.68 -5.01
CA VAL A 65 7.65 4.26 -4.72
C VAL A 65 6.74 3.74 -3.60
N LEU A 66 6.57 4.53 -2.53
CA LEU A 66 5.61 4.21 -1.45
C LEU A 66 4.18 4.07 -1.97
N GLN A 67 3.78 4.95 -2.89
CA GLN A 67 2.45 4.89 -3.47
C GLN A 67 2.27 3.67 -4.37
N GLY A 68 3.23 3.37 -5.26
CA GLY A 68 3.20 2.16 -6.08
C GLY A 68 3.18 0.88 -5.24
N LEU A 69 3.95 0.81 -4.16
CA LEU A 69 3.91 -0.31 -3.22
C LEU A 69 2.56 -0.41 -2.50
N LYS A 70 1.94 0.72 -2.11
CA LYS A 70 0.60 0.71 -1.52
C LYS A 70 -0.47 0.24 -2.49
N GLU A 71 -0.38 0.65 -3.75
CA GLU A 71 -1.30 0.20 -4.81
C GLU A 71 -1.14 -1.30 -5.06
N HIS A 72 0.10 -1.80 -5.14
CA HIS A 72 0.38 -3.22 -5.28
C HIS A 72 -0.09 -4.03 -4.06
N TRP A 73 0.12 -3.52 -2.85
CA TRP A 73 -0.38 -4.10 -1.62
C TRP A 73 -1.91 -4.12 -1.56
N SER A 74 -2.55 -3.05 -2.03
CA SER A 74 -4.01 -2.97 -2.14
C SER A 74 -4.59 -3.89 -3.21
N ALA A 75 -3.84 -4.16 -4.29
CA ALA A 75 -4.26 -5.10 -5.33
C ALA A 75 -4.21 -6.56 -4.84
N ASN A 76 -3.36 -6.85 -3.87
CA ASN A 76 -3.17 -8.19 -3.28
C ASN A 76 -3.94 -8.38 -1.96
N ASP A 77 -5.14 -7.78 -1.84
CA ASP A 77 -6.02 -7.89 -0.66
C ASP A 77 -5.34 -7.56 0.69
N PHE A 78 -4.33 -6.69 0.68
CA PHE A 78 -3.56 -6.32 1.87
C PHE A 78 -2.83 -7.48 2.55
N LYS A 79 -2.62 -8.60 1.85
CA LYS A 79 -2.00 -9.82 2.41
C LYS A 79 -0.47 -9.82 2.34
N LEU A 80 0.13 -8.93 1.53
CA LEU A 80 1.59 -8.94 1.37
C LEU A 80 2.29 -8.52 2.66
N THR A 81 3.30 -9.30 3.02
CA THR A 81 4.17 -9.00 4.15
C THR A 81 5.24 -7.98 3.76
N ARG A 82 6.02 -7.53 4.75
CA ARG A 82 7.15 -6.63 4.50
C ARG A 82 8.13 -7.26 3.51
N GLU A 83 8.42 -8.54 3.68
CA GLU A 83 9.39 -9.29 2.90
C GLU A 83 8.95 -9.44 1.44
N ASP A 84 7.65 -9.70 1.22
CA ASP A 84 7.06 -9.76 -0.12
C ASP A 84 7.14 -8.40 -0.83
N LEU A 85 6.84 -7.31 -0.11
CA LEU A 85 6.94 -5.97 -0.66
C LEU A 85 8.39 -5.57 -0.97
N ILE A 86 9.37 -6.03 -0.19
CA ILE A 86 10.80 -5.83 -0.48
C ILE A 86 11.21 -6.57 -1.74
N ARG A 87 10.66 -7.76 -2.01
CA ARG A 87 10.94 -8.52 -3.24
C ARG A 87 10.38 -7.85 -4.50
N GLU A 88 9.21 -7.22 -4.39
CA GLU A 88 8.58 -6.49 -5.50
C GLU A 88 9.12 -5.05 -5.66
N LEU A 89 9.83 -4.53 -4.67
CA LEU A 89 10.37 -3.16 -4.67
C LEU A 89 11.28 -2.86 -5.88
N PRO A 90 12.23 -3.73 -6.29
CA PRO A 90 13.04 -3.48 -7.48
C PRO A 90 12.21 -3.40 -8.77
N LYS A 91 11.15 -4.21 -8.87
CA LYS A 91 10.26 -4.25 -10.04
C LYS A 91 9.48 -2.93 -10.16
N ILE A 92 8.87 -2.47 -9.06
CA ILE A 92 8.15 -1.20 -9.00
C ILE A 92 9.08 -0.01 -9.25
N MET A 93 10.31 -0.04 -8.73
CA MET A 93 11.30 1.00 -9.00
C MET A 93 11.74 1.03 -10.47
N THR A 94 11.87 -0.14 -11.12
CA THR A 94 12.16 -0.25 -12.55
C THR A 94 11.01 0.31 -13.39
N GLU A 95 9.76 -0.02 -13.05
CA GLU A 95 8.55 0.53 -13.70
C GLU A 95 8.46 2.06 -13.57
N LEU A 96 8.95 2.61 -12.46
CA LEU A 96 9.01 4.05 -12.21
C LEU A 96 10.27 4.74 -12.77
N GLY A 97 11.19 3.99 -13.39
CA GLY A 97 12.44 4.51 -13.95
C GLY A 97 13.46 5.00 -12.92
N LEU A 98 13.48 4.40 -11.72
CA LEU A 98 14.31 4.82 -10.59
C LEU A 98 15.42 3.79 -10.30
N GLU A 99 16.62 4.27 -9.93
CA GLU A 99 17.76 3.40 -9.63
C GLU A 99 17.60 2.62 -8.32
N THR A 100 17.81 1.30 -8.40
CA THR A 100 17.80 0.39 -7.26
C THR A 100 19.23 0.05 -6.84
N LYS A 101 19.57 0.15 -5.56
CA LYS A 101 20.75 -0.51 -4.98
C LYS A 101 20.29 -1.82 -4.35
N VAL A 102 19.96 -2.81 -5.17
CA VAL A 102 19.73 -4.17 -4.66
C VAL A 102 21.09 -4.81 -4.41
N PRO A 103 21.43 -5.24 -3.18
CA PRO A 103 22.63 -6.04 -2.96
C PRO A 103 22.41 -7.42 -3.60
N GLY A 104 22.73 -7.55 -4.89
CA GLY A 104 22.70 -8.84 -5.60
C GLY A 104 22.24 -8.85 -7.06
N VAL A 105 21.77 -7.74 -7.65
CA VAL A 105 21.41 -7.71 -9.08
C VAL A 105 22.21 -6.65 -9.81
N ALA A 106 22.94 -7.11 -10.82
CA ALA A 106 23.95 -6.37 -11.58
C ALA A 106 23.45 -5.02 -12.10
N HIS A 107 24.24 -3.99 -11.80
CA HIS A 107 24.20 -2.67 -12.40
C HIS A 107 24.53 -2.81 -13.89
N LYS A 108 23.60 -2.43 -14.79
CA LYS A 108 23.93 -2.16 -16.20
C LYS A 108 23.79 -0.66 -16.44
N PRO A 109 24.87 0.03 -16.82
CA PRO A 109 24.81 1.45 -17.11
C PRO A 109 24.17 1.68 -18.50
N LYS A 110 23.46 2.80 -18.64
CA LYS A 110 23.29 3.49 -19.91
C LYS A 110 23.83 4.89 -19.77
#